data_AF-A0A916P6I9-F1
#
_entry.id   AF-A0A916P6I9-F1
#
_cell.length_a   1.000
_cell.length_b   1.000
_cell.length_c   1.000
_cell.angle_alpha   90.00
_cell.angle_beta   90.00
_cell.angle_gamma   90.00
#
_symmetry.space_group_name_H-M   'P 1'
#
loop_
_entity.id
_entity.type
_entity.pdbx_description
1 polymer ?
#
loop_
_entity_poly.entity_id
_entity_poly.type
_entity_poly.pdbx_seq_one_letter_code
_entity_poly.pdbx_strand_id
1 'polypeptide(L)'
;MSSFVFSDLRVLGQIGTTIGLGLLFDTLVVRAFMTPSIAVLLGRWFWWPQRVRPRPASRMLRPYGPRPVVRELLLREGNDDPRTQVATHR
;
A
#
# COMPACT_ATOMS: atom_id res chain seq x y z
N MET A 1 31.81 47.40 -26.71
CA MET A 1 31.70 45.92 -26.75
C MET A 1 30.67 45.36 -25.76
N SER A 2 30.21 46.11 -24.75
CA SER A 2 29.26 45.61 -23.72
C SER A 2 27.82 45.34 -24.19
N SER A 3 27.40 45.78 -25.38
CA SER A 3 26.00 45.66 -25.84
C SER A 3 25.60 44.23 -26.26
N PHE A 4 26.55 43.40 -26.71
CA PHE A 4 26.25 42.01 -27.10
C PHE A 4 25.90 41.18 -25.86
N VAL A 5 26.71 41.28 -24.80
CA VAL A 5 26.49 40.58 -23.53
C VAL A 5 25.12 40.90 -22.90
N PHE A 6 24.69 42.16 -22.91
CA PHE A 6 23.36 42.54 -22.40
C PHE A 6 22.21 41.99 -23.25
N SER A 7 22.41 41.84 -24.56
CA SER A 7 21.42 41.25 -25.45
C SER A 7 21.28 39.75 -25.18
N ASP A 8 22.40 39.04 -25.03
CA ASP A 8 22.42 37.60 -24.72
C ASP A 8 21.77 37.30 -23.36
N LEU A 9 22.01 38.12 -22.34
CA LEU A 9 21.38 37.96 -21.02
C LEU A 9 19.86 38.17 -21.06
N ARG A 10 19.36 39.11 -21.88
CA ARG A 10 17.91 39.31 -22.05
C ARG A 10 17.26 38.18 -22.81
N VAL A 11 17.93 37.67 -23.85
CA VAL A 11 17.47 36.51 -24.64
C VAL A 11 17.43 35.26 -23.77
N LEU A 12 18.48 35.02 -22.97
CA LEU A 12 18.52 33.91 -22.02
C LEU A 12 17.44 34.04 -20.93
N GLY A 13 17.17 35.27 -20.47
CA GLY A 13 16.04 35.56 -19.58
C GLY A 13 14.69 35.24 -20.21
N GLN A 14 14.41 35.72 -21.43
CA GLN A 14 13.15 35.44 -22.13
C GLN A 14 12.91 33.94 -22.37
N ILE A 15 13.95 33.24 -22.85
CA ILE A 15 13.88 31.79 -23.11
C ILE A 15 13.77 31.03 -21.78
N GLY A 16 14.59 31.40 -20.79
CA GLY A 16 14.60 30.78 -19.47
C GLY A 16 13.29 30.96 -18.71
N THR A 17 12.65 32.13 -18.79
CA THR A 17 11.33 32.36 -18.19
C THR A 17 10.25 31.51 -18.87
N THR A 18 10.30 31.35 -20.19
CA THR A 18 9.32 30.52 -20.92
C THR A 18 9.48 29.03 -20.57
N ILE A 19 10.72 28.53 -20.58
CA ILE A 19 11.02 27.15 -20.19
C ILE A 19 10.72 26.93 -18.71
N GLY A 20 11.08 27.88 -17.84
CA GLY A 20 10.83 27.83 -16.40
C GLY A 20 9.34 27.83 -16.07
N LEU A 21 8.53 28.67 -16.74
CA LEU A 21 7.07 28.64 -16.62
C LEU A 21 6.49 27.31 -17.10
N GLY A 22 7.00 26.77 -18.21
CA GLY A 22 6.59 25.46 -18.73
C GLY A 22 6.87 24.34 -17.73
N LEU A 23 8.07 24.31 -17.14
CA LEU A 23 8.46 23.32 -16.13
C LEU A 23 7.71 23.50 -14.80
N LEU A 24 7.50 24.74 -14.36
CA LEU A 24 6.70 25.04 -13.18
C LEU A 24 5.25 24.57 -13.38
N PHE A 25 4.68 24.82 -14.56
CA PHE A 25 3.34 24.37 -14.91
C PHE A 25 3.27 22.84 -15.05
N ASP A 26 4.29 22.18 -15.64
CA ASP A 26 4.34 20.72 -15.76
C ASP A 26 4.41 20.03 -14.39
N THR A 27 5.27 20.54 -13.51
CA THR A 27 5.43 19.96 -12.17
C THR A 27 4.28 20.27 -11.23
N LEU A 28 3.71 21.48 -11.27
CA LEU A 28 2.61 21.87 -10.37
C LEU A 28 1.24 21.51 -10.92
N VAL A 29 0.98 21.70 -12.22
CA VAL A 29 -0.36 21.48 -12.80
C VAL A 29 -0.47 20.07 -13.36
N VAL A 30 0.47 19.66 -14.22
CA VAL A 30 0.38 18.37 -14.90
C VAL A 30 0.68 17.22 -13.92
N ARG A 31 1.70 17.34 -13.07
CA ARG A 31 2.02 16.29 -12.10
C ARG A 31 1.04 16.25 -10.92
N ALA A 32 0.60 17.40 -10.41
CA ALA A 32 -0.27 17.42 -9.23
C ALA A 32 -1.76 17.19 -9.54
N PHE A 33 -2.23 17.46 -10.77
CA PHE A 33 -3.63 17.25 -11.14
C PHE A 33 -3.80 16.22 -12.25
N MET A 34 -3.15 16.39 -13.40
CA MET A 34 -3.31 15.46 -14.53
C MET A 34 -2.91 14.03 -14.14
N THR A 35 -1.75 13.83 -13.50
CA THR A 35 -1.29 12.49 -13.12
C THR A 35 -2.25 11.76 -12.15
N PRO A 36 -2.67 12.34 -10.99
CA PRO A 36 -3.62 11.67 -10.12
C PRO A 36 -5.03 11.57 -10.74
N SER A 37 -5.48 12.55 -11.51
CA SER A 37 -6.79 12.47 -12.18
C SER A 37 -6.83 11.36 -13.23
N ILE A 38 -5.78 11.22 -14.05
CA ILE A 38 -5.64 10.12 -15.03
C ILE A 38 -5.56 8.78 -14.31
N ALA A 39 -4.81 8.69 -13.20
CA ALA A 39 -4.72 7.47 -12.40
C ALA A 39 -6.09 7.06 -11.81
N VAL A 40 -6.93 8.02 -11.43
CA VAL A 40 -8.30 7.76 -10.98
C VAL A 40 -9.22 7.40 -12.16
N LEU A 41 -9.10 8.07 -13.31
CA LEU A 41 -9.97 7.88 -14.47
C LEU A 41 -9.70 6.55 -15.21
N LEU A 42 -8.43 6.18 -15.42
CA LEU A 42 -8.03 4.85 -15.94
C LEU A 42 -8.07 3.76 -14.85
N GLY A 43 -8.24 4.16 -13.59
CA GLY A 43 -8.53 3.29 -12.46
C GLY A 43 -7.51 2.17 -12.26
N ARG A 44 -7.95 0.92 -12.38
CA ARG A 44 -7.20 -0.28 -11.95
C ARG A 44 -6.06 -0.73 -12.87
N TRP A 45 -5.93 -0.16 -14.07
CA TRP A 45 -4.99 -0.66 -15.10
C TRP A 45 -3.61 0.00 -15.03
N PHE A 46 -3.49 1.17 -14.38
CA PHE A 46 -2.20 1.81 -14.08
C PHE A 46 -1.47 1.17 -12.86
N TRP A 47 -2.16 0.34 -12.09
CA TRP A 47 -1.69 -0.19 -10.80
C TRP A 47 -0.79 -1.45 -10.89
N TRP A 48 -0.49 -2.02 -12.05
CA TRP A 48 0.33 -3.25 -12.02
C TRP A 48 1.77 -3.00 -11.51
N PRO A 49 2.26 -3.62 -10.40
CA PRO A 49 1.60 -4.57 -9.49
C PRO A 49 1.78 -4.18 -7.99
N GLN A 50 0.91 -3.37 -7.39
CA GLN A 50 0.77 -3.45 -5.92
C GLN A 50 0.08 -4.79 -5.65
N ARG A 51 0.80 -5.82 -5.20
CA ARG A 51 0.21 -7.06 -4.68
C ARG A 51 -0.58 -6.67 -3.44
N VAL A 52 -1.84 -6.24 -3.61
CA VAL A 52 -2.78 -6.01 -2.52
C VAL A 52 -3.03 -7.39 -1.95
N ARG A 53 -2.16 -7.83 -1.04
CA ARG A 53 -2.40 -8.98 -0.20
C ARG A 53 -3.73 -8.65 0.48
N PRO A 54 -4.81 -9.41 0.24
CA PRO A 54 -5.95 -9.29 1.11
C PRO A 54 -5.39 -9.52 2.51
N ARG A 55 -5.47 -8.52 3.39
CA ARG A 55 -5.30 -8.75 4.83
C ARG A 55 -6.21 -9.94 5.11
N PRO A 56 -5.70 -11.08 5.60
CA PRO A 56 -6.55 -12.22 5.89
C PRO A 56 -7.55 -11.70 6.90
N ALA A 57 -8.79 -11.47 6.46
CA ALA A 57 -9.87 -11.04 7.29
C ALA A 57 -10.00 -12.11 8.36
N SER A 58 -9.49 -11.75 9.53
CA SER A 58 -9.64 -12.40 10.81
C SER A 58 -9.79 -13.93 10.73
N ARG A 59 -8.66 -14.64 10.83
CA ARG A 59 -8.65 -16.06 11.21
C ARG A 59 -9.41 -16.30 12.54
N MET A 60 -9.62 -15.25 13.33
CA MET A 60 -10.37 -15.25 14.59
C MET A 60 -11.90 -15.17 14.43
N LEU A 61 -12.44 -14.76 13.27
CA LEU A 61 -13.89 -14.76 13.02
C LEU A 61 -14.41 -16.08 12.41
N ARG A 62 -13.54 -17.08 12.22
CA ARG A 62 -14.00 -18.40 11.78
C ARG A 62 -14.68 -19.11 12.95
N PRO A 63 -15.95 -19.53 12.83
CA PRO A 63 -16.64 -20.34 13.84
C PRO A 63 -15.94 -21.68 14.11
N TYR A 64 -15.04 -22.10 13.22
CA TYR A 64 -14.31 -23.36 13.30
C TYR A 64 -12.82 -23.07 13.56
N GLY A 65 -12.39 -23.39 14.78
CA GLY A 65 -10.97 -23.44 15.12
C GLY A 65 -10.23 -24.47 14.25
N PRO A 66 -8.90 -24.34 14.07
CA PRO A 66 -8.10 -25.37 13.40
C PRO A 66 -8.32 -26.73 14.06
N ARG A 67 -8.59 -27.78 13.26
CA ARG A 67 -8.75 -29.17 13.71
C ARG A 67 -7.78 -29.64 14.82
N PRO A 68 -6.47 -29.30 14.81
CA PRO A 68 -5.58 -29.69 15.92
C PRO A 68 -5.98 -29.09 17.27
N VAL A 69 -6.46 -27.85 17.31
CA VAL A 69 -6.87 -27.16 18.55
C VAL A 69 -8.14 -27.80 19.12
N VAL A 70 -9.09 -28.16 18.26
CA VAL A 70 -10.32 -28.87 18.70
C VAL A 70 -9.98 -30.25 19.27
N ARG A 71 -9.03 -30.96 18.66
CA ARG A 71 -8.58 -32.26 19.16
C ARG A 71 -7.92 -32.13 20.53
N GLU A 72 -7.10 -31.12 20.74
CA GLU A 72 -6.45 -30.87 22.03
C GLU A 72 -7.45 -30.57 23.13
N LEU A 73 -8.48 -29.75 22.85
CA LEU A 73 -9.56 -29.47 23.81
C LEU A 73 -10.35 -30.73 24.17
N LEU A 74 -10.73 -31.54 23.19
CA LEU A 74 -11.45 -32.81 23.44
C LEU A 74 -10.62 -33.82 24.24
N LEU A 75 -9.31 -33.90 23.98
CA LEU A 75 -8.40 -34.76 24.73
C LEU A 75 -8.15 -34.22 26.15
N ARG A 76 -8.11 -32.89 26.32
CA ARG A 76 -7.94 -32.23 27.61
C ARG A 76 -9.17 -32.46 28.50
N GLU A 77 -10.37 -32.27 27.97
CA GLU A 77 -11.64 -32.53 28.66
C GLU A 77 -11.73 -33.97 29.18
N GLY A 78 -11.29 -34.95 28.38
CA GLY A 78 -11.29 -36.36 28.79
C GLY A 78 -10.27 -36.73 29.88
N ASN A 79 -9.19 -35.95 30.03
CA ASN A 79 -8.13 -36.21 31.02
C ASN A 79 -8.39 -35.53 32.36
N ASP A 80 -9.20 -34.47 32.36
CA ASP A 80 -9.56 -33.70 33.54
C ASP A 80 -10.81 -34.27 34.27
N ASP A 81 -11.40 -35.37 33.80
CA ASP A 81 -12.47 -36.09 34.51
C ASP A 81 -11.90 -36.75 35.80
N PRO A 82 -12.25 -36.27 37.00
CA PRO A 82 -11.75 -36.80 38.26
C PRO A 82 -12.21 -38.24 38.50
N ARG A 83 -13.18 -38.77 37.74
CA ARG A 83 -13.62 -40.18 37.84
C ARG A 83 -12.65 -41.14 37.16
N THR A 84 -11.95 -40.70 36.12
CA THR A 84 -11.06 -41.56 35.32
C THR A 84 -9.67 -41.69 35.94
N GLN A 85 -9.17 -40.65 36.62
CA GLN A 85 -7.86 -40.69 37.29
C GLN A 85 -7.79 -41.68 38.46
N VAL A 86 -8.91 -41.99 39.12
CA VAL A 86 -8.94 -42.94 40.25
C VAL A 86 -8.73 -44.39 39.79
N ALA A 87 -8.97 -44.70 38.51
CA ALA A 87 -8.86 -46.06 37.97
C ALA A 87 -7.44 -46.41 37.46
N THR A 88 -6.59 -45.43 37.17
CA THR A 88 -5.25 -45.64 36.60
C THR A 88 -4.14 -45.83 37.64
N HIS A 89 -4.39 -45.50 38.92
CA HIS A 89 -3.38 -45.57 39.98
C HIS A 89 -3.61 -46.73 40.98
N ARG A 90 -4.26 -47.81 40.56
CA ARG A 90 -4.53 -49.01 41.38
C ARG A 90 -3.91 -50.26 40.77
#